data_AF-A0A1X7TK57-F1
#
_entry.id   AF-A0A1X7TK57-F1
#
_cell.length_a   1.000
_cell.length_b   1.000
_cell.length_c   1.000
_cell.angle_alpha   90.00
_cell.angle_beta   90.00
_cell.angle_gamma   90.00
#
_symmetry.space_group_name_H-M   'P 1'
#
loop_
_entity.id
_entity.type
_entity.pdbx_description
1 polymer ?
#
loop_
_entity_poly.entity_id
_entity_poly.type
_entity_poly.pdbx_seq_one_letter_code
_entity_poly.pdbx_strand_id
1 'polypeptide(L)'
;MCYNLLIRSYLGSTANSTISLPLCYGSRTGDACGECIPNYSVVFGSTECKDCSSIFWPFTIILYIIAGPLLVLLLHTLKLTLTTGTLNGIIFYAQIANIGIVHYFNIPCIECAKELVYLIRPASVFISWLNLNLGFPLCFYNGMTEILKAGLSLLFPVYLILIVGLLIILSRYSVTISNHFSRSSIQVLVTIVHLSFTKLLQSVLDVFSSAQFYTEGVDVPKTIWYNNGTIAYSSESHKWLLVITSIVAGLILIPYFIIMLLGNFLLKFDKFREYIRPFYEAIHAPYRRNKWYWFALHQLFVLLTYVSQTFSKGRIPLFLSLLLIYHILFYLHTRSTPFRYKILNWLNLMILLALNIVFLVSQYLYLTNGSPKQLVMFFAIANYPIIAVFMLIIAYHILLVTNKVNQVLLLYQNVMERFPGLKQKRQYNQRRRPYYVCSDSGDYTEAREPLLEQTLIN
;
A
#
# COMPACT_ATOMS: atom_id res chain seq x y z
N MET A 1 19.23 -4.09 1.38
CA MET A 1 19.91 -4.55 0.15
C MET A 1 19.84 -3.50 -0.96
N CYS A 2 18.73 -2.76 -1.10
CA CYS A 2 18.61 -1.64 -2.05
C CYS A 2 19.58 -0.49 -1.78
N TYR A 3 19.94 -0.25 -0.51
CA TYR A 3 20.88 0.81 -0.11
C TYR A 3 22.32 0.61 -0.61
N ASN A 4 22.80 -0.64 -0.65
CA ASN A 4 24.15 -0.96 -1.15
C ASN A 4 24.25 -0.96 -2.67
N LEU A 5 23.14 -1.13 -3.39
CA LEU A 5 23.11 -0.93 -4.84
C LEU A 5 23.29 0.56 -5.18
N LEU A 6 22.66 1.46 -4.42
CA LEU A 6 22.84 2.91 -4.55
C LEU A 6 24.27 3.37 -4.26
N ILE A 7 24.87 2.92 -3.16
CA ILE A 7 26.25 3.31 -2.80
C ILE A 7 27.24 2.74 -3.83
N ARG A 8 27.07 1.48 -4.28
CA ARG A 8 28.01 0.86 -5.23
C ARG A 8 27.83 1.35 -6.67
N SER A 9 26.64 1.76 -7.09
CA SER A 9 26.40 2.31 -8.43
C SER A 9 26.76 3.80 -8.54
N TYR A 10 26.71 4.56 -7.44
CA TYR A 10 27.11 5.97 -7.44
C TYR A 10 28.59 6.21 -7.07
N LEU A 11 29.20 5.32 -6.28
CA LEU A 11 30.64 5.40 -5.93
C LEU A 11 31.50 4.41 -6.72
N GLY A 12 30.90 3.60 -7.58
CA GLY A 12 31.61 2.74 -8.53
C GLY A 12 32.14 3.53 -9.72
N SER A 13 33.00 4.52 -9.47
CA SER A 13 33.89 5.05 -10.50
C SER A 13 34.81 3.90 -10.91
N THR A 14 34.50 3.28 -12.05
CA THR A 14 35.52 2.61 -12.84
C THR A 14 36.53 3.68 -13.21
N ALA A 15 37.79 3.44 -12.83
CA ALA A 15 38.92 4.35 -12.90
C ALA A 15 39.37 4.73 -14.33
N ASN A 16 38.45 4.90 -15.28
CA ASN A 16 38.75 5.23 -16.68
C ASN A 16 37.60 5.95 -17.42
N SER A 17 36.78 6.75 -16.73
CA SER A 17 35.81 7.63 -17.42
C SER A 17 36.00 9.08 -16.99
N THR A 18 36.28 9.94 -17.98
CA THR A 18 36.47 11.40 -17.88
C THR A 18 35.17 12.18 -17.62
N ILE A 19 34.16 11.53 -17.03
CA ILE A 19 32.87 12.15 -16.75
C ILE A 19 32.78 12.40 -15.24
N SER A 20 33.06 13.64 -14.83
CA SER A 20 32.78 14.12 -13.48
C SER A 20 31.26 14.24 -13.29
N LEU A 21 30.62 13.19 -12.78
CA LEU A 21 29.21 13.29 -12.38
C LEU A 21 29.08 14.22 -11.16
N PRO A 22 28.09 15.13 -11.13
CA PRO A 22 27.79 15.89 -9.92
C PRO A 22 27.30 14.93 -8.83
N LEU A 23 27.80 15.11 -7.60
CA LEU A 23 27.43 14.30 -6.43
C LEU A 23 25.93 14.42 -6.09
N CYS A 24 25.31 15.56 -6.42
CA CYS A 24 23.89 15.83 -6.20
C CYS A 24 23.07 15.72 -7.48
N TYR A 25 21.93 15.04 -7.39
CA TYR A 25 21.00 14.81 -8.48
C TYR A 25 19.68 15.59 -8.28
N GLY A 26 19.00 15.93 -9.38
CA GLY A 26 17.63 16.45 -9.34
C GLY A 26 17.51 17.89 -8.82
N SER A 27 18.39 18.77 -9.28
CA SER A 27 18.44 20.19 -8.87
C SER A 27 18.62 20.40 -7.36
N ARG A 28 19.36 19.49 -6.72
CA ARG A 28 19.74 19.57 -5.30
C ARG A 28 21.14 20.13 -5.10
N THR A 29 21.36 20.76 -3.95
CA THR A 29 22.63 21.37 -3.52
C THR A 29 22.78 21.27 -1.99
N GLY A 30 23.88 21.81 -1.45
CA GLY A 30 24.15 21.89 -0.01
C GLY A 30 24.64 20.58 0.62
N ASP A 31 24.76 20.59 1.95
CA ASP A 31 25.25 19.46 2.75
C ASP A 31 24.44 18.19 2.46
N ALA A 32 25.13 17.13 2.03
CA ALA A 32 24.56 15.85 1.62
C ALA A 32 23.33 15.99 0.68
N CYS A 33 23.33 17.00 -0.19
CA CYS A 33 22.25 17.29 -1.14
C CYS A 33 20.88 17.53 -0.45
N GLY A 34 20.87 18.21 0.70
CA GLY A 34 19.68 18.50 1.48
C GLY A 34 18.82 19.65 0.96
N GLU A 35 19.36 20.53 0.11
CA GLU A 35 18.70 21.76 -0.33
C GLU A 35 18.37 21.74 -1.82
N CYS A 36 17.46 22.63 -2.23
CA CYS A 36 17.21 22.91 -3.64
C CYS A 36 18.07 24.08 -4.11
N ILE A 37 18.44 24.07 -5.39
CA ILE A 37 19.09 25.22 -6.06
C ILE A 37 18.15 26.46 -5.97
N PRO A 38 18.67 27.70 -5.96
CA PRO A 38 17.84 28.90 -5.99
C PRO A 38 16.75 28.86 -7.08
N ASN A 39 15.55 29.34 -6.76
CA ASN A 39 14.33 29.28 -7.59
C ASN A 39 13.71 27.88 -7.79
N TYR A 40 14.28 26.84 -7.20
CA TYR A 40 13.68 25.51 -7.16
C TYR A 40 13.09 25.21 -5.79
N SER A 41 12.05 24.39 -5.76
CA SER A 41 11.33 24.01 -4.55
C SER A 41 11.22 22.50 -4.43
N VAL A 42 11.08 22.03 -3.19
CA VAL A 42 10.73 20.63 -2.94
C VAL A 42 9.31 20.40 -3.44
N VAL A 43 9.09 19.31 -4.17
CA VAL A 43 7.77 18.91 -4.67
C VAL A 43 7.27 17.66 -3.95
N PHE A 44 5.95 17.56 -3.83
CA PHE A 44 5.32 16.38 -3.25
C PHE A 44 5.34 15.23 -4.26
N GLY A 45 5.73 14.02 -3.85
CA GLY A 45 5.76 12.84 -4.73
C GLY A 45 7.01 12.66 -5.59
N SER A 46 8.07 13.46 -5.40
CA SER A 46 9.40 13.21 -5.99
C SER A 46 10.53 13.54 -5.00
N THR A 47 11.71 12.98 -5.26
CA THR A 47 12.97 13.33 -4.59
C THR A 47 13.68 14.50 -5.29
N GLU A 48 13.33 14.82 -6.53
CA GLU A 48 13.90 15.97 -7.24
C GLU A 48 13.28 17.29 -6.78
N CYS A 49 14.06 18.37 -6.85
CA CYS A 49 13.54 19.73 -6.76
C CYS A 49 13.07 20.21 -8.14
N LYS A 50 11.97 20.96 -8.20
CA LYS A 50 11.44 21.53 -9.46
C LYS A 50 11.14 23.01 -9.32
N ASP A 51 11.16 23.72 -10.44
CA ASP A 51 10.70 25.10 -10.50
C ASP A 51 9.17 25.14 -10.33
N CYS A 52 8.73 25.78 -9.25
CA CYS A 52 7.33 25.95 -8.89
C CYS A 52 6.87 27.41 -9.02
N SER A 53 7.59 28.23 -9.80
CA SER A 53 7.27 29.65 -10.02
C SER A 53 6.00 29.87 -10.86
N SER A 54 5.47 28.81 -11.46
CA SER A 54 4.26 28.88 -12.28
C SER A 54 3.01 29.18 -11.46
N ILE A 55 2.12 30.04 -12.00
CA ILE A 55 0.82 30.38 -11.41
C ILE A 55 -0.12 29.17 -11.24
N PHE A 56 0.19 28.02 -11.83
CA PHE A 56 -0.67 26.84 -11.81
C PHE A 56 -0.57 25.99 -10.51
N TRP A 57 0.34 26.29 -9.59
CA TRP A 57 0.46 25.52 -8.33
C TRP A 57 -0.85 25.42 -7.51
N PRO A 58 -1.75 26.43 -7.43
CA PRO A 58 -2.96 26.33 -6.62
C PRO A 58 -3.93 25.24 -7.11
N PHE A 59 -3.94 24.96 -8.42
CA PHE A 59 -4.76 23.87 -8.98
C PHE A 59 -4.32 22.50 -8.44
N THR A 60 -3.03 22.32 -8.13
CA THR A 60 -2.53 21.06 -7.58
C THR A 60 -3.03 20.82 -6.15
N ILE A 61 -3.18 21.89 -5.36
CA ILE A 61 -3.77 21.82 -4.02
C ILE A 61 -5.25 21.44 -4.12
N ILE A 62 -5.99 22.08 -5.03
CA ILE A 62 -7.41 21.74 -5.25
C ILE A 62 -7.56 20.27 -5.65
N LEU A 63 -6.72 19.79 -6.57
CA LEU A 63 -6.71 18.38 -6.98
C LEU A 63 -6.44 17.45 -5.79
N TYR A 64 -5.48 17.80 -4.94
CA TYR A 64 -5.15 17.02 -3.75
C TYR A 64 -6.31 16.97 -2.74
N ILE A 65 -6.97 18.10 -2.50
CA ILE A 65 -8.16 18.18 -1.63
C ILE A 65 -9.29 17.31 -2.18
N ILE A 66 -9.57 17.37 -3.49
CA ILE A 66 -10.66 16.61 -4.13
C ILE A 66 -10.36 15.10 -4.20
N ALA A 67 -9.09 14.72 -4.36
CA ALA A 67 -8.69 13.32 -4.53
C ALA A 67 -9.11 12.44 -3.33
N GLY A 68 -9.06 12.96 -2.10
CA GLY A 68 -9.43 12.21 -0.90
C GLY A 68 -10.92 11.81 -0.86
N PRO A 69 -11.86 12.78 -0.91
CA PRO A 69 -13.29 12.48 -1.00
C PRO A 69 -13.66 11.60 -2.18
N LEU A 70 -13.02 11.80 -3.35
CA LEU A 70 -13.24 10.96 -4.52
C LEU A 70 -12.83 9.50 -4.26
N LEU A 71 -11.69 9.27 -3.61
CA LEU A 71 -11.25 7.95 -3.21
C LEU A 71 -12.22 7.30 -2.22
N VAL A 72 -12.66 8.04 -1.20
CA VAL A 72 -13.65 7.55 -0.21
C VAL A 72 -14.95 7.15 -0.90
N LEU A 73 -15.47 8.01 -1.79
CA LEU A 73 -16.67 7.75 -2.57
C LEU A 73 -16.49 6.51 -3.47
N LEU A 74 -15.35 6.37 -4.13
CA LEU A 74 -15.03 5.21 -4.97
C LEU A 74 -15.04 3.91 -4.16
N LEU A 75 -14.38 3.89 -3.00
CA LEU A 75 -14.33 2.71 -2.12
C LEU A 75 -15.73 2.33 -1.62
N HIS A 76 -16.54 3.34 -1.27
CA HIS A 76 -17.91 3.14 -0.79
C HIS A 76 -18.84 2.63 -1.90
N THR A 77 -18.90 3.32 -3.04
CA THR A 77 -19.80 3.02 -4.15
C THR A 77 -19.52 1.66 -4.77
N LEU A 78 -18.25 1.31 -4.97
CA LEU A 78 -17.84 0.02 -5.51
C LEU A 78 -17.75 -1.10 -4.45
N LYS A 79 -18.05 -0.80 -3.18
CA LYS A 79 -17.89 -1.75 -2.05
C LYS A 79 -16.50 -2.39 -2.02
N LEU A 80 -15.48 -1.64 -2.44
CA LEU A 80 -14.08 -2.04 -2.47
C LEU A 80 -13.48 -1.99 -1.06
N THR A 81 -13.93 -2.91 -0.21
CA THR A 81 -13.53 -2.98 1.20
C THR A 81 -12.84 -4.31 1.51
N LEU A 82 -12.05 -4.34 2.59
CA LEU A 82 -11.39 -5.58 3.06
C LEU A 82 -12.36 -6.73 3.32
N THR A 83 -13.63 -6.45 3.63
CA THR A 83 -14.65 -7.47 3.88
C THR A 83 -14.90 -8.35 2.66
N THR A 84 -14.81 -7.79 1.45
CA THR A 84 -14.95 -8.51 0.19
C THR A 84 -13.76 -9.43 -0.10
N GLY A 85 -12.59 -9.11 0.45
CA GLY A 85 -11.37 -9.91 0.32
C GLY A 85 -10.67 -9.86 -1.04
N THR A 86 -11.26 -9.23 -2.07
CA THR A 86 -10.63 -9.15 -3.41
C THR A 86 -9.40 -8.24 -3.42
N LEU A 87 -9.34 -7.26 -2.52
CA LEU A 87 -8.23 -6.30 -2.43
C LEU A 87 -7.06 -6.78 -1.56
N ASN A 88 -7.26 -7.74 -0.66
CA ASN A 88 -6.24 -8.09 0.35
C ASN A 88 -4.88 -8.43 -0.27
N GLY A 89 -4.86 -9.28 -1.31
CA GLY A 89 -3.62 -9.67 -1.99
C GLY A 89 -2.97 -8.52 -2.75
N ILE A 90 -3.77 -7.64 -3.36
CA ILE A 90 -3.28 -6.49 -4.12
C ILE A 90 -2.67 -5.45 -3.19
N ILE A 91 -3.34 -5.16 -2.07
CA ILE A 91 -2.82 -4.25 -1.06
C ILE A 91 -1.51 -4.80 -0.50
N PHE A 92 -1.47 -6.08 -0.13
CA PHE A 92 -0.24 -6.73 0.33
C PHE A 92 0.89 -6.63 -0.71
N TYR A 93 0.62 -6.94 -1.98
CA TYR A 93 1.59 -6.78 -3.07
C TYR A 93 2.10 -5.35 -3.15
N ALA A 94 1.19 -4.37 -3.18
CA ALA A 94 1.53 -2.96 -3.31
C ALA A 94 2.38 -2.49 -2.12
N GLN A 95 2.06 -2.91 -0.90
CA GLN A 95 2.79 -2.57 0.33
C GLN A 95 4.24 -3.06 0.29
N ILE A 96 4.48 -4.28 -0.22
CA ILE A 96 5.82 -4.84 -0.42
C ILE A 96 6.52 -4.20 -1.63
N ALA A 97 5.80 -3.96 -2.72
CA ALA A 97 6.34 -3.32 -3.92
C ALA A 97 6.76 -1.86 -3.66
N ASN A 98 6.10 -1.16 -2.74
CA ASN A 98 6.44 0.22 -2.39
C ASN A 98 7.84 0.37 -1.81
N ILE A 99 8.28 -0.55 -0.95
CA ILE A 99 9.61 -0.49 -0.34
C ILE A 99 10.71 -1.01 -1.27
N GLY A 100 10.41 -2.03 -2.07
CA GLY A 100 11.35 -2.60 -3.03
C GLY A 100 11.32 -1.84 -4.34
N ILE A 101 10.27 -2.08 -5.14
CA ILE A 101 10.15 -1.71 -6.55
C ILE A 101 10.06 -0.20 -6.77
N VAL A 102 9.20 0.51 -6.03
CA VAL A 102 9.00 1.96 -6.25
C VAL A 102 10.26 2.75 -5.98
N HIS A 103 11.05 2.34 -4.98
CA HIS A 103 12.35 2.93 -4.73
C HIS A 103 13.27 2.83 -5.95
N TYR A 104 13.31 1.68 -6.64
CA TYR A 104 14.08 1.51 -7.88
C TYR A 104 13.54 2.30 -9.07
N PHE A 105 12.22 2.48 -9.18
CA PHE A 105 11.63 3.31 -10.24
C PHE A 105 12.02 4.79 -10.12
N ASN A 106 12.29 5.27 -8.91
CA ASN A 106 12.73 6.63 -8.66
C ASN A 106 14.25 6.82 -8.81
N ILE A 107 15.02 5.74 -9.02
CA ILE A 107 16.45 5.86 -9.30
C ILE A 107 16.61 6.37 -10.74
N PRO A 108 17.31 7.50 -10.94
CA PRO A 108 17.49 8.05 -12.28
C PRO A 108 18.41 7.13 -13.07
N CYS A 109 17.83 6.46 -14.05
CA CYS A 109 18.56 5.63 -14.98
C CYS A 109 19.00 6.49 -16.16
N ILE A 110 20.21 7.03 -16.09
CA ILE A 110 20.80 7.90 -17.12
C ILE A 110 20.91 7.17 -18.47
N GLU A 111 21.07 5.85 -18.45
CA GLU A 111 21.14 4.98 -19.63
C GLU A 111 19.78 4.43 -20.12
N CYS A 112 18.67 4.84 -19.49
CA CYS A 112 17.36 4.39 -19.88
C CYS A 112 16.86 5.25 -21.06
N ALA A 113 16.60 4.60 -22.20
CA ALA A 113 16.01 5.24 -23.36
C ALA A 113 14.65 5.85 -22.99
N LYS A 114 14.24 6.93 -23.68
CA LYS A 114 12.94 7.59 -23.49
C LYS A 114 11.75 6.61 -23.56
N GLU A 115 11.85 5.59 -24.42
CA GLU A 115 10.85 4.51 -24.53
C GLU A 115 10.60 3.76 -23.22
N LEU A 116 11.63 3.56 -22.41
CA LEU A 116 11.53 2.83 -21.15
C LEU A 116 10.81 3.65 -20.07
N VAL A 117 10.87 4.98 -20.15
CA VAL A 117 10.15 5.88 -19.23
C VAL A 117 8.63 5.74 -19.41
N TYR A 118 8.14 5.53 -20.64
CA TYR A 118 6.71 5.32 -20.91
C TYR A 118 6.19 4.03 -20.27
N LEU A 119 7.06 3.02 -20.10
CA LEU A 119 6.70 1.75 -19.49
C LEU A 119 6.82 1.79 -17.95
N ILE A 120 7.83 2.48 -17.40
CA ILE A 120 8.04 2.59 -15.95
C ILE A 120 7.00 3.49 -15.28
N ARG A 121 6.71 4.65 -15.87
CA ARG A 121 5.85 5.68 -15.27
C ARG A 121 4.46 5.15 -14.87
N PRO A 122 3.67 4.48 -15.73
CA PRO A 122 2.36 3.96 -15.33
C PRO A 122 2.45 2.93 -14.21
N ALA A 123 3.45 2.03 -14.23
CA ALA A 123 3.66 1.07 -13.16
C ALA A 123 3.99 1.75 -11.82
N SER A 124 4.86 2.77 -11.84
CA SER A 124 5.22 3.52 -10.64
C SER A 124 4.04 4.29 -10.03
N VAL A 125 3.23 4.93 -10.89
CA VAL A 125 2.02 5.67 -10.48
C VAL A 125 1.00 4.71 -9.88
N PHE A 126 0.77 3.57 -10.52
CA PHE A 126 -0.16 2.55 -10.04
C PHE A 126 0.19 2.05 -8.63
N ILE A 127 1.43 1.63 -8.40
CA ILE A 127 1.86 1.16 -7.07
C ILE A 127 1.79 2.30 -6.05
N SER A 128 2.15 3.52 -6.46
CA SER A 128 2.07 4.70 -5.60
C SER A 128 0.63 4.97 -5.15
N TRP A 129 -0.34 4.94 -6.06
CA TRP A 129 -1.76 5.16 -5.73
C TRP A 129 -2.30 4.13 -4.75
N LEU A 130 -1.94 2.85 -4.92
CA LEU A 130 -2.34 1.79 -3.98
C LEU A 130 -1.72 1.96 -2.58
N ASN A 131 -0.60 2.69 -2.47
CA ASN A 131 0.04 3.03 -1.20
C ASN A 131 -0.27 4.46 -0.73
N LEU A 132 -1.29 5.12 -1.30
CA LEU A 132 -1.69 6.49 -0.96
C LEU A 132 -0.55 7.52 -1.15
N ASN A 133 0.35 7.23 -2.09
CA ASN A 133 1.36 8.13 -2.63
C ASN A 133 0.86 8.71 -3.96
N LEU A 134 1.27 9.94 -4.30
CA LEU A 134 0.85 10.54 -5.58
C LEU A 134 1.45 9.84 -6.80
N GLY A 135 2.73 9.42 -6.72
CA GLY A 135 3.45 8.79 -7.83
C GLY A 135 3.92 9.74 -8.92
N PHE A 136 3.70 11.05 -8.77
CA PHE A 136 4.22 12.07 -9.67
C PHE A 136 4.51 13.36 -8.90
N PRO A 137 5.46 14.19 -9.38
CA PRO A 137 5.82 15.45 -8.72
C PRO A 137 4.67 16.47 -8.82
N LEU A 138 4.23 17.01 -7.68
CA LEU A 138 3.30 18.13 -7.58
C LEU A 138 3.92 19.31 -6.82
N CYS A 139 3.86 20.49 -7.45
CA CYS A 139 4.23 21.77 -6.85
C CYS A 139 3.07 22.33 -6.03
N PHE A 140 3.15 22.28 -4.69
CA PHE A 140 2.11 22.86 -3.85
C PHE A 140 2.25 24.37 -3.67
N TYR A 141 3.47 24.90 -3.54
CA TYR A 141 3.74 26.34 -3.56
C TYR A 141 5.26 26.55 -3.69
N ASN A 142 5.66 27.78 -4.01
CA ASN A 142 7.08 28.15 -4.14
C ASN A 142 7.74 28.29 -2.76
N GLY A 143 8.89 27.64 -2.56
CA GLY A 143 9.65 27.63 -1.30
C GLY A 143 9.29 26.48 -0.35
N MET A 144 8.59 25.44 -0.82
CA MET A 144 8.29 24.26 0.00
C MET A 144 9.58 23.52 0.42
N THR A 145 9.63 23.12 1.69
CA THR A 145 10.78 22.45 2.32
C THR A 145 10.52 20.97 2.58
N GLU A 146 11.59 20.19 2.85
CA GLU A 146 11.47 18.76 3.18
C GLU A 146 10.69 18.50 4.48
N ILE A 147 10.77 19.40 5.47
CA ILE A 147 9.98 19.31 6.71
C ILE A 147 8.47 19.34 6.39
N LEU A 148 8.06 20.28 5.54
CA LEU A 148 6.65 20.44 5.17
C LEU A 148 6.16 19.28 4.28
N LYS A 149 7.01 18.77 3.39
CA LYS A 149 6.73 17.53 2.66
C LYS A 149 6.48 16.33 3.58
N ALA A 150 7.31 16.16 4.61
CA ALA A 150 7.11 15.10 5.60
C ALA A 150 5.81 15.31 6.40
N GLY A 151 5.51 16.54 6.80
CA GLY A 151 4.24 16.88 7.46
C GLY A 151 3.00 16.59 6.60
N LEU A 152 3.03 16.96 5.31
CA LEU A 152 1.94 16.67 4.36
C LEU A 152 1.76 15.17 4.11
N SER A 153 2.86 14.41 4.12
CA SER A 153 2.83 12.94 4.00
C SER A 153 2.04 12.30 5.16
N LEU A 154 2.20 12.84 6.37
CA LEU A 154 1.47 12.41 7.56
C LEU A 154 0.01 12.91 7.56
N LEU A 155 -0.23 14.12 7.05
CA LEU A 155 -1.56 14.73 7.02
C LEU A 155 -2.54 13.96 6.11
N PHE A 156 -2.07 13.36 5.01
CA PHE A 156 -2.95 12.70 4.05
C PHE A 156 -3.78 11.54 4.62
N PRO A 157 -3.19 10.54 5.32
CA PRO A 157 -3.96 9.52 6.04
C PRO A 157 -4.98 10.09 7.04
N VAL A 158 -4.59 11.11 7.81
CA VAL A 158 -5.47 11.75 8.80
C VAL A 158 -6.66 12.40 8.11
N TYR A 159 -6.42 13.10 7.01
CA TYR A 159 -7.45 13.71 6.19
C TYR A 159 -8.49 12.69 5.71
N LEU A 160 -8.06 11.53 5.21
CA LEU A 160 -8.99 10.46 4.77
C LEU A 160 -9.81 9.88 5.93
N ILE A 161 -9.18 9.64 7.08
CA ILE A 161 -9.86 9.13 8.27
C ILE A 161 -10.88 10.16 8.78
N LEU A 162 -10.54 11.45 8.77
CA LEU A 162 -11.43 12.53 9.17
C LEU A 162 -12.65 12.63 8.24
N ILE A 163 -12.48 12.49 6.93
CA ILE A 163 -13.61 12.46 5.98
C ILE A 163 -14.58 11.34 6.34
N VAL A 164 -14.09 10.11 6.55
CA VAL A 164 -14.97 8.98 6.89
C VAL A 164 -15.58 9.14 8.29
N GLY A 165 -14.83 9.64 9.26
CA GLY A 165 -15.34 9.98 10.58
C GLY A 165 -16.48 10.99 10.52
N LEU A 166 -16.33 12.03 9.71
CA LEU A 166 -17.35 13.04 9.47
C LEU A 166 -18.58 12.44 8.75
N LEU A 167 -18.40 11.55 7.77
CA LEU A 167 -19.52 10.82 7.15
C LEU A 167 -20.27 9.96 8.17
N ILE A 168 -19.57 9.28 9.08
CA ILE A 168 -20.19 8.51 10.16
C ILE A 168 -20.99 9.42 11.10
N ILE A 169 -20.45 10.56 11.50
CA ILE A 169 -21.14 11.52 12.37
C ILE A 169 -22.37 12.10 11.67
N LEU A 170 -22.24 12.59 10.43
CA LEU A 170 -23.35 13.12 9.64
C LEU A 170 -24.45 12.09 9.40
N SER A 171 -24.09 10.80 9.25
CA SER A 171 -25.07 9.72 9.13
C SER A 171 -25.96 9.55 10.37
N ARG A 172 -25.54 10.02 11.54
CA ARG A 172 -26.39 10.02 12.76
C ARG A 172 -27.42 11.14 12.76
N TYR A 173 -27.11 12.26 12.12
CA TYR A 173 -27.98 13.45 12.09
C TYR A 173 -28.93 13.47 10.90
N SER A 174 -28.61 12.79 9.80
CA SER A 174 -29.46 12.75 8.60
C SER A 174 -29.83 11.33 8.22
N VAL A 175 -31.14 11.08 8.16
CA VAL A 175 -31.74 9.82 7.68
C VAL A 175 -31.36 9.57 6.22
N THR A 176 -31.33 10.61 5.38
CA THR A 176 -30.95 10.52 3.96
C THR A 176 -29.51 10.04 3.79
N ILE A 177 -28.58 10.66 4.53
CA ILE A 177 -27.15 10.28 4.49
C ILE A 177 -26.97 8.89 5.12
N SER A 178 -27.68 8.59 6.21
CA SER A 178 -27.65 7.27 6.86
C SER A 178 -28.05 6.15 5.91
N ASN A 179 -29.15 6.33 5.18
CA ASN A 179 -29.66 5.33 4.24
C ASN A 179 -28.66 5.04 3.10
N HIS A 180 -27.86 6.02 2.71
CA HIS A 180 -26.86 5.85 1.63
C HIS A 180 -25.50 5.36 2.13
N PHE A 181 -25.06 5.78 3.32
CA PHE A 181 -23.68 5.60 3.78
C PHE A 181 -23.50 4.68 5.00
N SER A 182 -24.49 4.56 5.91
CA SER A 182 -24.22 4.02 7.25
C SER A 182 -23.84 2.53 7.25
N ARG A 183 -24.43 1.73 6.35
CA ARG A 183 -24.24 0.25 6.35
C ARG A 183 -22.80 -0.21 6.06
N SER A 184 -22.02 0.57 5.32
CA SER A 184 -20.66 0.18 4.89
C SER A 184 -19.55 1.10 5.41
N SER A 185 -19.89 2.19 6.11
CA SER A 185 -18.92 3.22 6.51
C SER A 185 -17.77 2.66 7.37
N ILE A 186 -18.06 1.75 8.30
CA ILE A 186 -17.03 1.11 9.14
C ILE A 186 -16.07 0.25 8.30
N GLN A 187 -16.60 -0.47 7.31
CA GLN A 187 -15.79 -1.31 6.41
C GLN A 187 -14.86 -0.46 5.55
N VAL A 188 -15.34 0.69 5.07
CA VAL A 188 -14.52 1.67 4.33
C VAL A 188 -13.45 2.28 5.25
N LEU A 189 -13.80 2.68 6.47
CA LEU A 189 -12.85 3.20 7.46
C LEU A 189 -11.70 2.23 7.71
N VAL A 190 -12.02 0.96 7.99
CA VAL A 190 -11.03 -0.10 8.23
C VAL A 190 -10.13 -0.29 7.01
N THR A 191 -10.70 -0.22 5.81
CA THR A 191 -9.95 -0.35 4.55
C THR A 191 -8.99 0.82 4.35
N ILE A 192 -9.42 2.06 4.62
CA ILE A 192 -8.58 3.26 4.52
C ILE A 192 -7.44 3.21 5.54
N VAL A 193 -7.71 2.79 6.78
CA VAL A 193 -6.67 2.64 7.81
C VAL A 193 -5.62 1.61 7.35
N HIS A 194 -6.05 0.49 6.77
CA HIS A 194 -5.14 -0.52 6.25
C HIS A 194 -4.35 -0.05 5.00
N LEU A 195 -4.99 0.67 4.07
CA LEU A 195 -4.29 1.30 2.94
C LEU A 195 -3.27 2.34 3.40
N SER A 196 -3.59 3.08 4.46
CA SER A 196 -2.73 4.09 5.06
C SER A 196 -1.58 3.52 5.88
N PHE A 197 -1.61 2.23 6.19
CA PHE A 197 -0.64 1.60 7.07
C PHE A 197 0.81 1.83 6.64
N THR A 198 1.14 1.49 5.38
CA THR A 198 2.52 1.61 4.89
C THR A 198 2.92 3.07 4.77
N LYS A 199 1.99 3.96 4.41
CA LYS A 199 2.26 5.40 4.32
C LYS A 199 2.58 6.01 5.68
N LEU A 200 1.83 5.64 6.71
CA LEU A 200 2.09 6.05 8.10
C LEU A 200 3.41 5.48 8.59
N LEU A 201 3.67 4.19 8.33
CA LEU A 201 4.93 3.53 8.70
C LEU A 201 6.13 4.19 8.01
N GLN A 202 6.03 4.50 6.71
CA GLN A 202 7.05 5.26 5.98
C GLN A 202 7.28 6.63 6.61
N SER A 203 6.21 7.36 6.92
CA SER A 203 6.34 8.68 7.54
C SER A 203 7.06 8.61 8.89
N VAL A 204 6.80 7.57 9.70
CA VAL A 204 7.56 7.31 10.94
C VAL A 204 9.03 7.03 10.62
N LEU A 205 9.34 6.12 9.69
CA LEU A 205 10.72 5.78 9.38
C LEU A 205 11.49 6.97 8.78
N ASP A 206 10.85 7.74 7.90
CA ASP A 206 11.40 8.91 7.24
C ASP A 206 11.76 10.02 8.24
N VAL A 207 10.89 10.28 9.22
CA VAL A 207 11.14 11.31 10.25
C VAL A 207 12.18 10.82 11.27
N PHE A 208 12.10 9.57 11.71
CA PHE A 208 13.00 9.07 12.77
C PHE A 208 14.39 8.67 12.27
N SER A 209 14.58 8.50 10.96
CA SER A 209 15.86 8.12 10.37
C SER A 209 16.93 9.22 10.50
N SER A 210 18.10 8.83 11.00
CA SER A 210 19.27 9.70 11.13
C SER A 210 20.42 9.20 10.27
N ALA A 211 21.26 10.14 9.84
CA ALA A 211 22.53 9.86 9.18
C ALA A 211 23.67 10.57 9.91
N GLN A 212 24.86 9.99 9.85
CA GLN A 212 26.09 10.60 10.36
C GLN A 212 27.00 10.84 9.17
N PHE A 213 27.57 12.02 9.07
CA PHE A 213 28.64 12.31 8.10
C PHE A 213 29.85 12.92 8.79
N TYR A 214 31.00 12.65 8.19
CA TYR A 214 32.30 13.13 8.64
C TYR A 214 32.74 14.22 7.66
N THR A 215 33.08 15.39 8.19
CA THR A 215 33.66 16.47 7.38
C THR A 215 35.17 16.40 7.51
N GLU A 216 35.89 16.57 6.40
CA GLU A 216 37.36 16.62 6.44
C GLU A 216 37.83 17.71 7.40
N GLY A 217 38.71 17.35 8.34
CA GLY A 217 39.25 18.26 9.35
C GLY A 217 38.43 18.41 10.64
N VAL A 218 37.32 17.68 10.81
CA VAL A 218 36.52 17.68 12.05
C VAL A 218 36.36 16.26 12.58
N ASP A 219 36.91 16.00 13.78
CA ASP A 219 36.90 14.65 14.40
C ASP A 219 35.51 14.22 14.93
N VAL A 220 34.58 15.16 15.11
CA VAL A 220 33.24 14.86 15.65
C VAL A 220 32.23 14.68 14.52
N PRO A 221 31.59 13.51 14.38
CA PRO A 221 30.58 13.29 13.36
C PRO A 221 29.33 14.13 13.61
N LYS A 222 28.87 14.85 12.58
CA LYS A 222 27.61 15.61 12.65
C LYS A 222 26.46 14.65 12.38
N THR A 223 25.50 14.59 13.29
CA THR A 223 24.27 13.79 13.11
C THR A 223 23.18 14.66 12.48
N ILE A 224 22.73 14.25 11.31
CA ILE A 224 21.73 14.97 10.50
C ILE A 224 20.50 14.13 10.26
N TRP A 225 19.41 14.80 9.89
CA TRP A 225 18.22 14.13 9.44
C TRP A 225 18.47 13.49 8.07
N TYR A 226 18.13 12.21 7.93
CA TYR A 226 18.47 11.43 6.74
C TYR A 226 17.90 12.00 5.43
N ASN A 227 16.69 12.57 5.48
CA ASN A 227 16.03 13.12 4.29
C ASN A 227 16.48 14.54 3.91
N ASN A 228 17.13 15.26 4.84
CA ASN A 228 17.67 16.58 4.58
C ASN A 228 18.96 16.78 5.37
N GLY A 229 20.09 16.77 4.65
CA GLY A 229 21.42 16.87 5.24
C GLY A 229 21.79 18.23 5.81
N THR A 230 21.06 19.29 5.50
CA THR A 230 21.30 20.60 6.11
C THR A 230 20.76 20.69 7.53
N ILE A 231 19.73 19.88 7.84
CA ILE A 231 19.01 19.95 9.11
C ILE A 231 19.66 19.00 10.11
N ALA A 232 20.19 19.56 11.21
CA ALA A 232 20.69 18.77 12.33
C ALA A 232 19.57 17.89 12.92
N TYR A 233 19.92 16.64 13.24
CA TYR A 233 18.98 15.74 13.91
C TYR A 233 18.62 16.30 15.28
N SER A 234 17.34 16.25 15.67
CA SER A 234 16.84 16.92 16.89
C SER A 234 17.10 18.44 16.94
N SER A 235 17.14 19.13 15.79
CA SER A 235 16.97 20.59 15.77
C SER A 235 15.54 20.98 16.17
N GLU A 236 15.31 22.22 16.58
CA GLU A 236 13.98 22.69 17.05
C GLU A 236 12.86 22.38 16.04
N SER A 237 13.06 22.66 14.76
CA SER A 237 12.08 22.37 13.71
C SER A 237 11.85 20.86 13.51
N HIS A 238 12.91 20.06 13.61
CA HIS A 238 12.81 18.61 13.50
C HIS A 238 12.16 17.97 14.75
N LYS A 239 12.41 18.51 15.95
CA LYS A 239 11.76 18.06 17.20
C LYS A 239 10.24 18.17 17.09
N TRP A 240 9.73 19.29 16.59
CA TRP A 240 8.28 19.45 16.35
C TRP A 240 7.72 18.37 15.43
N LEU A 241 8.43 18.07 14.33
CA LEU A 241 8.04 17.02 13.40
C LEU A 241 8.06 15.62 14.04
N LEU A 242 9.08 15.32 14.86
CA LEU A 242 9.17 14.07 15.63
C LEU A 242 7.97 13.91 16.57
N VAL A 243 7.65 14.93 17.37
CA VAL A 243 6.53 14.89 18.33
C VAL A 243 5.19 14.70 17.62
N ILE A 244 4.90 15.51 16.59
CA ILE A 244 3.65 15.41 15.83
C ILE A 244 3.51 14.04 15.17
N THR A 245 4.60 13.53 14.58
CA THR A 245 4.60 12.21 13.94
C THR A 245 4.35 11.09 14.94
N SER A 246 4.99 11.12 16.12
CA SER A 246 4.72 10.15 17.19
C SER A 246 3.28 10.15 17.66
N ILE A 247 2.69 11.33 17.87
CA ILE A 247 1.31 11.45 18.35
C ILE A 247 0.35 10.92 17.29
N VAL A 248 0.43 11.42 16.06
CA VAL A 248 -0.51 11.07 14.99
C VAL A 248 -0.38 9.61 14.58
N ALA A 249 0.84 9.14 14.29
CA ALA A 249 1.05 7.77 13.87
C ALA A 249 0.80 6.79 15.03
N GLY A 250 1.16 7.15 16.26
CA GLY A 250 0.88 6.35 17.45
C GLY A 250 -0.62 6.15 17.68
N LEU A 251 -1.41 7.23 17.62
CA LEU A 251 -2.86 7.17 17.81
C LEU A 251 -3.59 6.33 16.75
N ILE A 252 -3.02 6.17 15.54
CA ILE A 252 -3.65 5.39 14.47
C ILE A 252 -3.09 3.95 14.45
N LEU A 253 -1.76 3.80 14.42
CA LEU A 253 -1.12 2.50 14.25
C LEU A 253 -1.24 1.62 15.48
N ILE A 254 -1.14 2.17 16.70
CA ILE A 254 -1.18 1.36 17.93
C ILE A 254 -2.55 0.68 18.09
N PRO A 255 -3.70 1.39 18.03
CA PRO A 255 -5.01 0.73 18.08
C PRO A 255 -5.23 -0.25 16.93
N TYR A 256 -4.76 0.08 15.73
CA TYR A 256 -4.85 -0.81 14.57
C TYR A 256 -4.11 -2.14 14.81
N PHE A 257 -2.87 -2.09 15.32
CA PHE A 257 -2.12 -3.29 15.67
C PHE A 257 -2.75 -4.09 16.81
N ILE A 258 -3.24 -3.41 17.85
CA ILE A 258 -3.92 -4.05 18.99
C ILE A 258 -5.14 -4.81 18.49
N ILE A 259 -6.00 -4.20 17.68
CA ILE A 259 -7.20 -4.86 17.13
C ILE A 259 -6.81 -6.05 16.24
N MET A 260 -5.78 -5.88 15.41
CA MET A 260 -5.35 -6.91 14.48
C MET A 260 -4.73 -8.14 15.18
N LEU A 261 -3.91 -7.93 16.20
CA LEU A 261 -3.18 -9.02 16.89
C LEU A 261 -3.98 -9.62 18.04
N LEU A 262 -4.64 -8.77 18.83
CA LEU A 262 -5.31 -9.13 20.07
C LEU A 262 -6.84 -9.09 19.96
N GLY A 263 -7.41 -8.78 18.79
CA GLY A 263 -8.86 -8.61 18.63
C GLY A 263 -9.70 -9.78 19.16
N ASN A 264 -9.29 -11.02 18.91
CA ASN A 264 -10.00 -12.19 19.42
C ASN A 264 -9.97 -12.30 20.96
N PHE A 265 -8.89 -11.83 21.60
CA PHE A 265 -8.79 -11.77 23.05
C PHE A 265 -9.63 -10.62 23.61
N LEU A 266 -9.60 -9.46 22.94
CA LEU A 266 -10.38 -8.28 23.33
C LEU A 266 -11.89 -8.52 23.28
N LEU A 267 -12.36 -9.35 22.34
CA LEU A 267 -13.78 -9.74 22.24
C LEU A 267 -14.28 -10.60 23.40
N LYS A 268 -13.40 -11.12 24.26
CA LYS A 268 -13.76 -11.83 25.49
C LYS A 268 -14.12 -10.89 26.64
N PHE A 269 -13.75 -9.61 26.55
CA PHE A 269 -14.07 -8.62 27.56
C PHE A 269 -15.34 -7.86 27.17
N ASP A 270 -16.40 -7.97 27.97
CA ASP A 270 -17.72 -7.42 27.65
C ASP A 270 -17.68 -5.90 27.40
N LYS A 271 -16.91 -5.15 28.19
CA LYS A 271 -16.80 -3.68 28.07
C LYS A 271 -16.31 -3.20 26.69
N PHE A 272 -15.41 -3.95 26.05
CA PHE A 272 -14.80 -3.54 24.78
C PHE A 272 -15.44 -4.23 23.57
N ARG A 273 -16.25 -5.25 23.81
CA ARG A 273 -16.81 -6.12 22.78
C ARG A 273 -17.61 -5.33 21.75
N GLU A 274 -18.52 -4.46 22.18
CA GLU A 274 -19.39 -3.70 21.28
C GLU A 274 -18.63 -2.74 20.36
N TYR A 275 -17.59 -2.09 20.88
CA TYR A 275 -16.79 -1.13 20.12
C TYR A 275 -15.83 -1.79 19.14
N ILE A 276 -15.20 -2.91 19.53
CA ILE A 276 -14.15 -3.56 18.73
C ILE A 276 -14.76 -4.49 17.67
N ARG A 277 -15.91 -5.10 17.96
CA ARG A 277 -16.53 -6.11 17.10
C ARG A 277 -16.71 -5.64 15.65
N PRO A 278 -17.24 -4.45 15.34
CA PRO A 278 -17.41 -4.01 13.95
C PRO A 278 -16.09 -3.92 13.18
N PHE A 279 -15.01 -3.47 13.83
CA PHE A 279 -13.69 -3.38 13.21
C PHE A 279 -13.06 -4.75 13.01
N TYR A 280 -13.13 -5.60 14.03
CA TYR A 280 -12.60 -6.96 13.97
C TYR A 280 -13.32 -7.80 12.91
N GLU A 281 -14.66 -7.75 12.88
CA GLU A 281 -15.45 -8.45 11.86
C GLU A 281 -15.13 -7.93 10.45
N ALA A 282 -14.93 -6.62 10.27
CA ALA A 282 -14.56 -6.07 8.98
C ALA A 282 -13.20 -6.57 8.46
N ILE A 283 -12.20 -6.72 9.34
CA ILE A 283 -10.87 -7.23 8.98
C ILE A 283 -10.92 -8.72 8.65
N HIS A 284 -11.63 -9.50 9.46
CA HIS A 284 -11.56 -10.97 9.40
C HIS A 284 -12.68 -11.62 8.56
N ALA A 285 -13.68 -10.86 8.11
CA ALA A 285 -14.80 -11.34 7.28
C ALA A 285 -14.42 -12.27 6.12
N PRO A 286 -13.38 -12.01 5.31
CA PRO A 286 -13.07 -12.86 4.15
C PRO A 286 -12.37 -14.18 4.52
N TYR A 287 -11.88 -14.32 5.75
CA TYR A 287 -11.12 -15.47 6.24
C TYR A 287 -12.02 -16.55 6.85
N ARG A 288 -11.55 -17.80 6.87
CA ARG A 288 -12.23 -18.87 7.62
C ARG A 288 -12.08 -18.66 9.12
N ARG A 289 -13.05 -19.13 9.90
CA ARG A 289 -13.14 -18.94 11.37
C ARG A 289 -11.87 -19.38 12.12
N ASN A 290 -11.22 -20.47 11.71
CA ASN A 290 -9.99 -21.00 12.34
C ASN A 290 -8.70 -20.44 11.71
N LYS A 291 -8.80 -19.44 10.82
CA LYS A 291 -7.71 -18.92 9.99
C LYS A 291 -7.63 -17.38 10.05
N TRP A 292 -8.21 -16.77 11.09
CA TRP A 292 -8.23 -15.31 11.30
C TRP A 292 -6.83 -14.69 11.41
N TYR A 293 -5.87 -15.41 11.99
CA TYR A 293 -4.48 -14.97 12.18
C TYR A 293 -3.73 -14.69 10.87
N TRP A 294 -4.23 -15.16 9.72
CA TRP A 294 -3.58 -14.97 8.43
C TRP A 294 -3.45 -13.51 8.01
N PHE A 295 -4.46 -12.68 8.30
CA PHE A 295 -4.38 -11.25 8.02
C PHE A 295 -3.24 -10.60 8.81
N ALA A 296 -3.23 -10.85 10.13
CA ALA A 296 -2.21 -10.33 11.04
C ALA A 296 -0.79 -10.77 10.64
N LEU A 297 -0.64 -12.02 10.21
CA LEU A 297 0.65 -12.57 9.79
C LEU A 297 1.20 -11.88 8.53
N HIS A 298 0.37 -11.56 7.53
CA HIS A 298 0.81 -10.78 6.37
C HIS A 298 1.23 -9.38 6.80
N GLN A 299 0.48 -8.74 7.69
CA GLN A 299 0.80 -7.41 8.17
C GLN A 299 2.08 -7.35 8.99
N LEU A 300 2.33 -8.36 9.84
CA LEU A 300 3.58 -8.51 10.57
C LEU A 300 4.76 -8.68 9.61
N PHE A 301 4.60 -9.46 8.54
CA PHE A 301 5.63 -9.59 7.51
C PHE A 301 5.93 -8.25 6.82
N VAL A 302 4.90 -7.45 6.50
CA VAL A 302 5.10 -6.09 5.98
C VAL A 302 5.88 -5.24 6.99
N LEU A 303 5.45 -5.19 8.25
CA LEU A 303 6.15 -4.44 9.30
C LEU A 303 7.62 -4.85 9.42
N LEU A 304 7.90 -6.16 9.48
CA LEU A 304 9.25 -6.71 9.56
C LEU A 304 10.09 -6.31 8.34
N THR A 305 9.51 -6.27 7.15
CA THR A 305 10.20 -5.86 5.92
C THR A 305 10.60 -4.38 5.98
N TYR A 306 9.71 -3.52 6.44
CA TYR A 306 9.97 -2.07 6.59
C TYR A 306 11.02 -1.78 7.65
N VAL A 307 10.88 -2.37 8.84
CA VAL A 307 11.85 -2.25 9.93
C VAL A 307 13.22 -2.78 9.49
N SER A 308 13.26 -3.97 8.88
CA SER A 308 14.51 -4.56 8.39
C SER A 308 15.20 -3.66 7.38
N GLN A 309 14.49 -3.07 6.41
CA GLN A 309 15.12 -2.18 5.44
C GLN A 309 15.79 -0.97 6.10
N THR A 310 15.15 -0.35 7.09
CA THR A 310 15.72 0.81 7.81
C THR A 310 16.95 0.43 8.64
N PHE A 311 16.90 -0.69 9.37
CA PHE A 311 17.99 -1.09 10.26
C PHE A 311 19.09 -1.91 9.57
N SER A 312 18.80 -2.53 8.44
CA SER A 312 19.71 -3.49 7.81
C SER A 312 20.99 -2.83 7.31
N LYS A 313 21.04 -1.53 6.97
CA LYS A 313 22.24 -0.86 6.37
C LYS A 313 22.96 -1.74 5.33
N GLY A 314 22.22 -2.58 4.59
CA GLY A 314 22.80 -3.51 3.61
C GLY A 314 23.31 -4.86 4.13
N ARG A 315 22.98 -5.27 5.36
CA ARG A 315 23.27 -6.60 5.91
C ARG A 315 22.52 -7.68 5.14
N ILE A 316 23.25 -8.41 4.31
CA ILE A 316 22.81 -9.57 3.53
C ILE A 316 22.02 -10.62 4.36
N PRO A 317 22.44 -11.02 5.59
CA PRO A 317 21.74 -12.09 6.31
C PRO A 317 20.28 -11.75 6.65
N LEU A 318 19.99 -10.51 7.05
CA LEU A 318 18.61 -10.09 7.38
C LEU A 318 17.67 -10.18 6.19
N PHE A 319 18.17 -9.86 4.99
CA PHE A 319 17.38 -9.99 3.77
C PHE A 319 17.11 -11.46 3.42
N LEU A 320 18.11 -12.32 3.54
CA LEU A 320 17.94 -13.76 3.32
C LEU A 320 16.94 -14.36 4.31
N SER A 321 16.98 -13.94 5.58
CA SER A 321 16.00 -14.35 6.58
C SER A 321 14.58 -13.92 6.21
N LEU A 322 14.37 -12.67 5.75
CA LEU A 322 13.05 -12.22 5.29
C LEU A 322 12.55 -13.01 4.08
N LEU A 323 13.43 -13.33 3.13
CA LEU A 323 13.08 -14.12 1.98
C LEU A 323 12.69 -15.56 2.37
N LEU A 324 13.43 -16.17 3.31
CA LEU A 324 13.07 -17.47 3.86
C LEU A 324 11.70 -17.44 4.54
N ILE A 325 11.44 -16.43 5.39
CA ILE A 325 10.14 -16.21 6.02
C ILE A 325 9.06 -16.12 4.94
N TYR A 326 9.27 -15.30 3.90
CA TYR A 326 8.32 -15.17 2.80
C TYR A 326 7.99 -16.51 2.11
N HIS A 327 9.00 -17.34 1.83
CA HIS A 327 8.79 -18.66 1.23
C HIS A 327 7.99 -19.59 2.15
N ILE A 328 8.24 -19.55 3.46
CA ILE A 328 7.44 -20.28 4.45
C ILE A 328 5.99 -19.79 4.43
N LEU A 329 5.76 -18.48 4.38
CA LEU A 329 4.41 -17.91 4.29
C LEU A 329 3.68 -18.34 3.01
N PHE A 330 4.39 -18.32 1.88
CA PHE A 330 3.87 -18.77 0.59
C PHE A 330 3.46 -20.26 0.65
N TYR A 331 4.34 -21.12 1.16
CA TYR A 331 4.05 -22.55 1.34
C TYR A 331 2.86 -22.78 2.29
N LEU A 332 2.81 -22.08 3.42
CA LEU A 332 1.70 -22.20 4.36
C LEU A 332 0.37 -21.72 3.75
N HIS A 333 0.40 -20.73 2.85
CA HIS A 333 -0.77 -20.22 2.16
C HIS A 333 -1.38 -21.29 1.24
N THR A 334 -0.54 -21.97 0.44
CA THR A 334 -0.98 -23.03 -0.46
C THR A 334 -1.64 -24.17 0.30
N ARG A 335 -1.10 -24.51 1.48
CA ARG A 335 -1.65 -25.58 2.33
C ARG A 335 -2.90 -25.17 3.10
N SER A 336 -2.96 -23.94 3.60
CA SER A 336 -4.02 -23.51 4.52
C SER A 336 -5.30 -23.07 3.81
N THR A 337 -5.23 -22.56 2.58
CA THR A 337 -6.37 -21.97 1.85
C THR A 337 -7.21 -21.03 2.75
N PRO A 338 -6.61 -19.92 3.21
CA PRO A 338 -7.13 -19.15 4.34
C PRO A 338 -8.51 -18.49 4.11
N PHE A 339 -8.86 -18.19 2.85
CA PHE A 339 -10.11 -17.53 2.51
C PHE A 339 -11.30 -18.50 2.49
N ARG A 340 -12.50 -17.97 2.78
CA ARG A 340 -13.76 -18.72 2.72
C ARG A 340 -14.07 -19.17 1.30
N TYR A 341 -13.86 -18.30 0.32
CA TYR A 341 -14.15 -18.57 -1.09
C TYR A 341 -12.93 -19.12 -1.83
N LYS A 342 -13.14 -20.13 -2.68
CA LYS A 342 -12.07 -20.75 -3.49
C LYS A 342 -11.42 -19.77 -4.48
N ILE A 343 -12.24 -18.93 -5.11
CA ILE A 343 -11.77 -17.92 -6.09
C ILE A 343 -10.80 -16.94 -5.41
N LEU A 344 -11.12 -16.47 -4.19
CA LEU A 344 -10.24 -15.56 -3.43
C LEU A 344 -8.92 -16.22 -3.06
N ASN A 345 -8.92 -17.51 -2.68
CA ASN A 345 -7.67 -18.24 -2.43
C ASN A 345 -6.81 -18.31 -3.69
N TRP A 346 -7.42 -18.61 -4.85
CA TRP A 346 -6.70 -18.69 -6.11
C TRP A 346 -6.15 -17.32 -6.55
N LEU A 347 -6.96 -16.26 -6.46
CA LEU A 347 -6.54 -14.88 -6.73
C LEU A 347 -5.34 -14.47 -5.87
N ASN A 348 -5.41 -14.67 -4.56
CA ASN A 348 -4.32 -14.32 -3.65
C ASN A 348 -3.08 -15.17 -3.90
N LEU A 349 -3.24 -16.47 -4.20
CA LEU A 349 -2.13 -17.34 -4.55
C LEU A 349 -1.41 -16.87 -5.82
N MET A 350 -2.14 -16.45 -6.86
CA MET A 350 -1.56 -15.92 -8.09
C MET A 350 -0.76 -14.64 -7.85
N ILE A 351 -1.26 -13.74 -6.99
CA ILE A 351 -0.55 -12.51 -6.62
C ILE A 351 0.71 -12.82 -5.81
N LEU A 352 0.64 -13.73 -4.84
CA LEU A 352 1.80 -14.16 -4.06
C LEU A 352 2.84 -14.88 -4.95
N LEU A 353 2.39 -15.67 -5.92
CA LEU A 353 3.28 -16.30 -6.90
C LEU A 353 4.00 -15.25 -7.75
N ALA A 354 3.27 -14.24 -8.25
CA ALA A 354 3.87 -13.14 -8.99
C ALA A 354 4.94 -12.41 -8.16
N LEU A 355 4.66 -12.12 -6.89
CA LEU A 355 5.64 -11.52 -5.97
C LEU A 355 6.84 -12.45 -5.71
N ASN A 356 6.63 -13.76 -5.62
CA ASN A 356 7.72 -14.73 -5.47
C ASN A 356 8.65 -14.74 -6.70
N ILE A 357 8.09 -14.74 -7.91
CA ILE A 357 8.86 -14.62 -9.17
C ILE A 357 9.67 -13.32 -9.16
N VAL A 358 9.06 -12.21 -8.75
CA VAL A 358 9.76 -10.92 -8.63
C VAL A 358 10.96 -11.02 -7.70
N PHE A 359 10.81 -11.64 -6.52
CA PHE A 359 11.92 -11.83 -5.58
C PHE A 359 13.02 -12.74 -6.13
N LEU A 360 12.67 -13.88 -6.73
CA LEU A 360 13.65 -14.82 -7.27
C LEU A 360 14.47 -14.22 -8.41
N VAL A 361 13.83 -13.54 -9.36
CA VAL A 361 14.52 -12.89 -10.47
C VAL A 361 15.40 -11.74 -9.96
N SER A 362 14.92 -10.97 -8.97
CA SER A 362 15.72 -9.91 -8.35
C SER A 362 16.98 -10.45 -7.69
N GLN A 363 16.87 -11.59 -6.99
CA GLN A 363 18.04 -12.25 -6.39
C GLN A 363 19.00 -12.79 -7.46
N TYR A 364 18.47 -13.42 -8.51
CA TYR A 364 19.29 -13.91 -9.62
C TYR A 364 20.09 -12.79 -10.29
N LEU A 365 19.42 -11.68 -10.62
CA LEU A 365 20.07 -10.49 -11.21
C LEU A 365 21.10 -9.88 -10.26
N TYR A 366 20.83 -9.88 -8.95
CA TYR A 366 21.81 -9.43 -7.96
C TYR A 366 23.06 -10.30 -7.93
N LEU A 367 22.92 -11.63 -7.92
CA LEU A 367 24.04 -12.57 -7.86
C LEU A 367 24.87 -12.57 -9.15
N THR A 368 24.25 -12.29 -10.29
CA THR A 368 24.91 -12.24 -11.60
C THR A 368 25.52 -10.88 -11.94
N ASN A 369 25.53 -9.92 -10.98
CA ASN A 369 25.93 -8.53 -11.22
C ASN A 369 25.24 -7.91 -12.44
N GLY A 370 23.96 -8.22 -12.63
CA GLY A 370 23.15 -7.66 -13.72
C GLY A 370 23.06 -6.14 -13.64
N SER A 371 22.90 -5.48 -14.79
CA SER A 371 22.81 -4.02 -14.82
C SER A 371 21.52 -3.54 -14.13
N PRO A 372 21.54 -2.41 -13.40
CA PRO A 372 20.36 -1.86 -12.72
C PRO A 372 19.20 -1.59 -13.70
N LYS A 373 19.53 -1.29 -14.96
CA LYS A 373 18.56 -1.13 -16.05
C LYS A 373 17.72 -2.39 -16.31
N GLN A 374 18.33 -3.58 -16.29
CA GLN A 374 17.61 -4.83 -16.49
C GLN A 374 16.62 -5.09 -15.34
N LEU A 375 17.01 -4.77 -14.11
CA LEU A 375 16.16 -4.93 -12.92
C LEU A 375 14.93 -4.01 -12.98
N VAL A 376 15.14 -2.72 -13.30
CA VAL A 376 14.05 -1.73 -13.43
C VAL A 376 13.07 -2.14 -14.53
N MET A 377 13.58 -2.60 -15.68
CA MET A 377 12.76 -3.08 -16.79
C MET A 377 11.93 -4.30 -16.39
N PHE A 378 12.55 -5.28 -15.75
CA PHE A 378 11.86 -6.47 -15.25
C PHE A 378 10.76 -6.10 -14.26
N PHE A 379 11.03 -5.22 -13.30
CA PHE A 379 10.02 -4.76 -12.35
C PHE A 379 8.84 -4.08 -13.04
N ALA A 380 9.10 -3.22 -14.01
CA ALA A 380 8.02 -2.54 -14.71
C ALA A 380 7.14 -3.53 -15.50
N ILE A 381 7.75 -4.49 -16.22
CA ILE A 381 7.01 -5.54 -16.95
C ILE A 381 6.21 -6.43 -15.98
N ALA A 382 6.81 -6.85 -14.86
CA ALA A 382 6.18 -7.73 -13.88
C ALA A 382 4.96 -7.10 -13.15
N ASN A 383 4.83 -5.77 -13.18
CA ASN A 383 3.68 -5.08 -12.57
C ASN A 383 2.43 -5.07 -13.46
N TYR A 384 2.56 -5.16 -14.79
CA TYR A 384 1.41 -5.10 -15.70
C TYR A 384 0.36 -6.19 -15.47
N PRO A 385 0.71 -7.46 -15.19
CA PRO A 385 -0.26 -8.47 -14.80
C PRO A 385 -1.07 -8.09 -13.55
N ILE A 386 -0.43 -7.44 -12.56
CA ILE A 386 -1.12 -6.98 -11.35
C ILE A 386 -2.06 -5.82 -11.65
N ILE A 387 -1.65 -4.89 -12.51
CA ILE A 387 -2.52 -3.80 -13.01
C ILE A 387 -3.74 -4.40 -13.72
N ALA A 388 -3.55 -5.36 -14.61
CA ALA A 388 -4.64 -6.02 -15.33
C ALA A 388 -5.62 -6.70 -14.36
N VAL A 389 -5.12 -7.43 -13.36
CA VAL A 389 -5.94 -8.07 -12.32
C VAL A 389 -6.72 -7.02 -11.51
N PHE A 390 -6.11 -5.90 -11.14
CA PHE A 390 -6.79 -4.82 -10.43
C PHE A 390 -7.92 -4.20 -11.27
N MET A 391 -7.67 -3.94 -12.55
CA MET A 391 -8.68 -3.43 -13.47
C MET A 391 -9.85 -4.42 -13.65
N LEU A 392 -9.56 -5.72 -13.71
CA LEU A 392 -10.59 -6.77 -13.74
C LEU A 392 -11.44 -6.79 -12.46
N ILE A 393 -10.83 -6.57 -11.29
CA ILE A 393 -11.56 -6.47 -10.02
C ILE A 393 -12.46 -5.23 -10.00
N ILE A 394 -11.95 -4.07 -10.45
CA ILE A 394 -12.78 -2.86 -10.57
C ILE A 394 -13.95 -3.10 -11.52
N ALA A 395 -13.70 -3.65 -12.71
CA ALA A 395 -14.75 -3.96 -13.68
C ALA A 395 -15.79 -4.93 -13.10
N TYR A 396 -15.35 -5.96 -12.37
CA TYR A 396 -16.23 -6.89 -11.67
C TYR A 396 -17.14 -6.18 -10.65
N HIS A 397 -16.58 -5.28 -9.83
CA HIS A 397 -17.36 -4.53 -8.84
C HIS A 397 -18.31 -3.50 -9.48
N ILE A 398 -17.91 -2.85 -10.59
CA ILE A 398 -18.83 -2.00 -11.37
C ILE A 398 -20.01 -2.82 -11.89
N LEU A 399 -19.75 -4.01 -12.44
CA LEU A 399 -20.81 -4.90 -12.91
C LEU A 399 -21.72 -5.38 -11.77
N LEU A 400 -21.13 -5.66 -10.61
CA LEU A 400 -21.85 -6.06 -9.40
C LEU A 400 -22.80 -4.96 -8.92
N VAL A 401 -22.32 -3.72 -8.85
CA VAL A 401 -23.11 -2.57 -8.37
C VAL A 401 -24.18 -2.15 -9.37
N THR A 402 -23.93 -2.27 -10.67
CA THR A 402 -24.91 -1.96 -11.73
C THR A 402 -25.93 -3.08 -11.98
N ASN A 403 -25.84 -4.19 -11.24
CA ASN A 403 -26.66 -5.40 -11.40
C ASN A 403 -26.66 -5.98 -12.84
N LYS A 404 -25.62 -5.69 -13.63
CA LYS A 404 -25.47 -6.19 -15.02
C LYS A 404 -24.69 -7.50 -15.10
N VAL A 405 -24.31 -8.10 -13.97
CA VAL A 405 -23.55 -9.36 -13.92
C VAL A 405 -24.26 -10.47 -14.72
N ASN A 406 -25.57 -10.59 -14.57
CA ASN A 406 -26.35 -11.63 -15.26
C ASN A 406 -26.39 -11.42 -16.79
N GLN A 407 -26.46 -10.17 -17.26
CA GLN A 407 -26.41 -9.85 -18.69
C GLN A 407 -25.06 -10.19 -19.31
N VAL A 408 -23.96 -9.90 -18.60
CA VAL A 408 -22.61 -10.24 -19.06
C VAL A 408 -22.37 -11.75 -19.03
N LEU A 409 -22.89 -12.45 -18.01
CA LEU A 409 -22.82 -13.92 -17.94
C LEU A 409 -23.55 -14.57 -19.12
N LEU A 410 -24.73 -14.04 -19.48
CA LEU A 410 -25.50 -14.49 -20.65
C LEU A 410 -24.77 -14.19 -21.97
N LEU A 411 -24.17 -13.00 -22.11
CA LEU A 411 -23.33 -12.67 -23.26
C LEU A 411 -22.12 -13.60 -23.38
N TYR A 412 -21.45 -13.91 -22.27
CA TYR A 412 -20.33 -14.84 -22.25
C TYR A 412 -20.77 -16.26 -22.65
N GLN A 413 -21.93 -16.72 -22.15
CA GLN A 413 -22.50 -18.00 -22.56
C GLN A 413 -22.82 -18.03 -24.05
N ASN A 414 -23.45 -16.98 -24.60
CA ASN A 414 -23.75 -16.86 -26.03
C ASN A 414 -22.49 -16.85 -26.91
N VAL A 415 -21.42 -16.18 -26.46
CA VAL A 415 -20.12 -16.18 -27.15
C VAL A 415 -19.48 -17.57 -27.07
N MET A 416 -19.54 -18.23 -25.93
CA MET A 416 -18.99 -19.57 -25.75
C MET A 416 -19.74 -20.62 -26.56
N GLU A 417 -21.06 -20.47 -26.74
CA GLU A 417 -21.86 -21.30 -27.63
C GLU A 417 -21.49 -21.12 -29.11
N ARG A 418 -20.99 -19.94 -29.48
CA ARG A 418 -20.52 -19.62 -30.85
C ARG A 418 -19.15 -20.23 -31.20
N PHE A 419 -18.38 -20.69 -30.20
CA PHE A 419 -17.09 -21.36 -30.37
C PHE A 419 -17.15 -22.80 -29.85
N PRO A 420 -17.63 -23.77 -30.67
CA PRO A 420 -17.91 -25.14 -30.23
C PRO A 420 -16.67 -25.97 -29.84
N GLY A 421 -15.46 -25.49 -30.06
CA GLY A 421 -14.19 -26.19 -29.77
C GLY A 421 -13.78 -26.28 -28.30
N LEU A 422 -14.49 -25.62 -27.37
CA LEU A 422 -14.14 -25.52 -25.94
C LEU A 422 -15.16 -26.21 -25.00
N LYS A 423 -16.06 -27.05 -25.52
CA LYS A 423 -17.05 -27.77 -24.71
C LYS A 423 -16.41 -28.88 -23.88
N GLN A 424 -15.91 -28.54 -22.68
CA GLN A 424 -15.86 -29.50 -21.59
C GLN A 424 -17.28 -29.62 -21.01
N LYS A 425 -17.93 -30.77 -21.23
CA LYS A 425 -19.24 -31.12 -20.64
C LYS A 425 -19.17 -30.98 -19.11
N ARG A 426 -19.67 -29.87 -18.57
CA ARG A 426 -20.18 -29.83 -17.19
C ARG A 426 -21.70 -29.84 -17.27
N GLN A 427 -22.27 -31.03 -17.04
CA GLN A 427 -23.67 -31.18 -16.69
C GLN A 427 -23.96 -30.29 -15.48
N TYR A 428 -24.72 -29.23 -15.72
CA TYR A 428 -25.29 -28.41 -14.66
C TYR A 428 -26.47 -29.19 -14.06
N ASN A 429 -26.18 -30.14 -13.18
CA ASN A 429 -27.21 -30.69 -12.32
C ASN A 429 -27.67 -29.55 -11.40
N GLN A 430 -28.87 -29.04 -11.66
CA GLN A 430 -29.68 -28.27 -10.71
C GLN A 430 -29.90 -29.12 -9.45
N ARG A 431 -28.90 -29.17 -8.56
CA ARG A 431 -29.13 -29.58 -7.17
C ARG A 431 -29.82 -28.41 -6.48
N ARG A 432 -31.12 -28.58 -6.23
CA ARG A 432 -31.81 -27.93 -5.11
C ARG A 432 -30.88 -28.00 -3.89
N ARG A 433 -30.61 -26.84 -3.28
CA ARG A 433 -29.87 -26.76 -2.02
C ARG A 433 -30.64 -27.57 -0.97
N PRO A 434 -30.05 -28.61 -0.34
CA PRO A 434 -30.57 -29.08 0.92
C PRO A 434 -30.27 -28.01 1.97
N TYR A 435 -31.32 -27.47 2.58
CA TYR A 435 -31.23 -26.79 3.87
C TYR A 435 -30.62 -27.77 4.87
N TYR A 436 -29.37 -27.52 5.28
CA TYR A 436 -28.83 -28.14 6.47
C TYR A 436 -29.36 -27.37 7.67
N VAL A 437 -30.37 -27.94 8.33
CA VAL A 437 -30.68 -27.64 9.73
C VAL A 437 -29.48 -28.13 10.53
N CYS A 438 -28.65 -27.21 11.01
CA CYS A 438 -27.69 -27.54 12.05
C CYS A 438 -28.47 -27.72 13.34
N SER A 439 -28.46 -28.96 13.85
CA SER A 439 -28.89 -29.29 15.21
C SER A 439 -28.09 -28.45 16.21
N ASP A 440 -28.83 -27.75 17.05
CA ASP A 440 -28.37 -27.17 18.30
C ASP A 440 -27.68 -28.23 19.17
N SER A 441 -26.53 -27.86 19.72
CA SER A 441 -26.14 -28.21 21.09
C SER A 441 -25.08 -27.20 21.54
N GLY A 442 -25.50 -26.27 22.41
CA GLY A 442 -24.62 -25.24 22.97
C GLY A 442 -25.27 -23.87 22.99
N ASP A 443 -26.34 -23.78 23.77
CA ASP A 443 -27.07 -22.59 24.19
C ASP A 443 -26.17 -21.39 24.54
N TYR A 444 -26.35 -20.29 23.81
CA TYR A 444 -26.38 -18.90 24.30
C TYR A 444 -27.22 -18.10 23.28
N THR A 445 -28.53 -18.25 23.37
CA THR A 445 -29.49 -17.24 22.88
C THR A 445 -29.28 -15.96 23.72
N GLU A 446 -29.12 -14.77 23.15
CA GLU A 446 -30.21 -13.91 22.68
C GLU A 446 -29.65 -12.70 21.88
N ALA A 447 -30.48 -12.16 20.98
CA ALA A 447 -30.30 -10.95 20.17
C ALA A 447 -29.26 -11.02 19.01
N ARG A 448 -29.56 -11.87 18.02
CA ARG A 448 -29.02 -11.75 16.66
C ARG A 448 -29.92 -10.79 15.87
N GLU A 449 -29.57 -9.50 15.82
CA GLU A 449 -30.26 -8.53 14.94
C GLU A 449 -30.12 -8.91 13.45
N PRO A 450 -31.12 -8.58 12.60
CA PRO A 450 -31.25 -9.07 11.22
C PRO A 450 -30.43 -8.23 10.22
N LEU A 451 -29.16 -7.93 10.52
CA LEU A 451 -28.29 -7.14 9.62
C LEU A 451 -27.58 -7.99 8.54
N LEU A 452 -27.74 -9.32 8.54
CA LEU A 452 -27.02 -10.22 7.64
C LEU A 452 -27.88 -11.03 6.65
N GLU A 453 -29.21 -10.97 6.74
CA GLU A 453 -30.07 -11.92 6.00
C GLU A 453 -30.74 -11.32 4.75
N GLN A 454 -30.75 -9.99 4.60
CA GLN A 454 -31.41 -9.33 3.46
C GLN A 454 -30.54 -9.11 2.22
N THR A 455 -29.26 -9.53 2.22
CA THR A 455 -28.36 -9.38 1.05
C THR A 455 -28.41 -10.52 0.04
N LEU A 456 -29.36 -11.46 0.14
CA LEU A 456 -29.51 -12.57 -0.81
C LEU A 456 -30.90 -12.76 -1.40
N ILE A 457 -31.82 -11.81 -1.18
CA ILE A 457 -33.11 -11.77 -1.86
C ILE A 457 -33.30 -10.35 -2.40
N ASN A 458 -32.69 -10.10 -3.55
CA ASN A 458 -33.17 -9.32 -4.71
C ASN A 458 -32.01 -9.03 -5.67
#